data_AF-A0A9E3I3B3-F1
#
_entry.id   AF-A0A9E3I3B3-F1
#
_cell.length_a   1.000
_cell.length_b   1.000
_cell.length_c   1.000
_cell.angle_alpha   90.00
_cell.angle_beta   90.00
_cell.angle_gamma   90.00
#
_symmetry.space_group_name_H-M   'P 1'
#
loop_
_entity.id
_entity.type
_entity.pdbx_description
1 polymer ?
#
loop_
_entity_poly.entity_id
_entity_poly.type
_entity_poly.pdbx_seq_one_letter_code
_entity_poly.pdbx_strand_id
1 'polypeptide(L)'
;MMNHKDFNIRQYAWDYFQLHAGQRLKTFEFYIVISTLLLSGYVISLKEDSLIFIGIVIGFLLIVLSFVFWKLDVRNKQLIKNAEQALKTIEDEVISENNEGVPHNFKLFHYDDFNVQKERQKTRKLPWNKHFSYSNCFNIMFGVFALLGLMAILWTARCLIIHNGKSTKMDLKSECVLKNNNHTEIEKFISGDIKRK
;
A
#
# COMPACT_ATOMS: atom_id res chain seq x y z
N MET A 1 32.52 -35.07 18.85
CA MET A 1 33.07 -34.75 17.52
C MET A 1 31.90 -34.41 16.61
N MET A 2 31.74 -33.14 16.23
CA MET A 2 30.69 -32.70 15.30
C MET A 2 30.95 -33.34 13.93
N ASN A 3 29.94 -34.00 13.35
CA ASN A 3 30.09 -34.67 12.06
C ASN A 3 30.13 -33.59 10.96
N HIS A 4 31.06 -33.72 10.00
CA HIS A 4 31.27 -32.72 8.95
C HIS A 4 30.01 -32.47 8.09
N LYS A 5 29.06 -33.42 8.10
CA LYS A 5 27.75 -33.33 7.45
C LYS A 5 26.82 -32.32 8.11
N ASP A 6 26.79 -32.27 9.45
CA ASP A 6 25.84 -31.43 10.20
C ASP A 6 26.14 -29.94 10.02
N PHE A 7 27.43 -29.60 9.92
CA PHE A 7 27.88 -28.23 9.60
C PHE A 7 27.39 -27.77 8.22
N ASN A 8 27.46 -28.65 7.21
CA ASN A 8 27.00 -28.32 5.85
C ASN A 8 25.49 -28.13 5.78
N ILE A 9 24.72 -28.96 6.49
CA ILE A 9 23.25 -28.86 6.50
C ILE A 9 22.79 -27.57 7.21
N ARG A 10 23.45 -27.21 8.32
CA ARG A 10 23.19 -25.93 9.01
C ARG A 10 23.54 -24.73 8.13
N GLN A 11 24.69 -24.76 7.45
CA GLN A 11 25.10 -23.69 6.55
C GLN A 11 24.11 -23.52 5.39
N TYR A 12 23.68 -24.62 4.77
CA TYR A 12 22.66 -24.61 3.73
C TYR A 12 21.34 -23.98 4.20
N ALA A 13 20.86 -24.38 5.39
CA ALA A 13 19.63 -23.83 5.96
C ALA A 13 19.76 -22.34 6.31
N TRP A 14 20.93 -21.91 6.80
CA TRP A 14 21.25 -20.52 7.07
C TRP A 14 21.30 -19.67 5.80
N ASP A 15 22.00 -20.14 4.77
CA ASP A 15 22.10 -19.45 3.48
C ASP A 15 20.71 -19.30 2.83
N TYR A 16 19.87 -20.33 2.94
CA TYR A 16 18.47 -20.30 2.49
C TYR A 16 17.63 -19.28 3.27
N PHE A 17 17.76 -19.23 4.59
CA PHE A 17 17.13 -18.21 5.43
C PHE A 17 17.58 -16.80 5.06
N GLN A 18 18.89 -16.58 4.94
CA GLN A 18 19.49 -15.28 4.63
C GLN A 18 19.05 -14.78 3.25
N LEU A 19 19.01 -15.67 2.25
CA LEU A 19 18.53 -15.36 0.91
C LEU A 19 17.09 -14.84 0.94
N HIS A 20 16.18 -15.55 1.61
CA HIS A 20 14.77 -15.17 1.65
C HIS A 20 14.51 -13.95 2.55
N ALA A 21 15.27 -13.77 3.63
CA ALA A 21 15.24 -12.55 4.43
C ALA A 21 15.68 -11.33 3.60
N GLY A 22 16.75 -11.47 2.81
CA GLY A 22 17.22 -10.42 1.90
C GLY A 22 16.21 -10.10 0.79
N GLN A 23 15.57 -11.11 0.20
CA GLN A 23 14.52 -10.93 -0.81
C GLN A 23 13.34 -10.12 -0.27
N ARG A 24 12.97 -10.32 1.00
CA ARG A 24 11.90 -9.55 1.64
C ARG A 24 12.25 -8.06 1.75
N LEU A 25 13.47 -7.73 2.16
CA LEU A 25 13.93 -6.34 2.29
C LEU A 25 13.99 -5.65 0.92
N LYS A 26 14.51 -6.34 -0.10
CA LYS A 26 14.57 -5.80 -1.48
C LYS A 26 13.20 -5.54 -2.06
N THR A 27 12.27 -6.48 -1.87
CA THR A 27 10.87 -6.31 -2.30
C THR A 27 10.24 -5.07 -1.67
N PHE A 28 10.52 -4.84 -0.39
CA PHE A 28 10.01 -3.67 0.32
C PHE A 28 10.59 -2.34 -0.20
N GLU A 29 11.90 -2.30 -0.43
CA GLU A 29 12.57 -1.15 -1.04
C GLU A 29 11.94 -0.79 -2.40
N PHE A 30 11.74 -1.79 -3.27
CA PHE A 30 11.08 -1.59 -4.57
C PHE A 30 9.64 -1.10 -4.44
N TYR A 31 8.88 -1.63 -3.47
CA TYR A 31 7.51 -1.18 -3.22
C TYR A 31 7.45 0.31 -2.87
N ILE A 32 8.34 0.80 -2.01
CA ILE A 32 8.40 2.23 -1.63
C ILE A 32 8.75 3.08 -2.84
N VAL A 33 9.75 2.69 -3.62
CA VAL A 33 10.19 3.45 -4.81
C VAL A 33 9.05 3.57 -5.83
N ILE A 34 8.36 2.47 -6.12
CA ILE A 34 7.23 2.50 -7.07
C ILE A 34 6.06 3.29 -6.49
N SER A 35 5.75 3.13 -5.20
CA SER A 35 4.63 3.85 -4.56
C SER A 35 4.85 5.36 -4.53
N THR A 36 6.08 5.81 -4.25
CA THR A 36 6.45 7.24 -4.28
C THR A 36 6.41 7.81 -5.69
N LEU A 37 6.89 7.05 -6.68
CA LEU A 37 6.78 7.42 -8.09
C LEU A 37 5.32 7.59 -8.50
N LEU A 38 4.46 6.63 -8.19
CA LEU A 38 3.05 6.71 -8.55
C LEU A 38 2.32 7.83 -7.81
N LEU A 39 2.66 8.08 -6.54
CA LEU A 39 2.12 9.22 -5.79
C LEU A 39 2.51 10.55 -6.44
N SER A 40 3.75 10.68 -6.91
CA SER A 40 4.19 11.88 -7.64
C SER A 40 3.42 12.07 -8.95
N GLY A 41 3.21 10.99 -9.71
CA GLY A 41 2.40 11.00 -10.92
C GLY A 41 0.96 11.40 -10.65
N TYR A 42 0.37 10.89 -9.56
CA TYR A 42 -0.98 11.27 -9.15
C TYR A 42 -1.09 12.78 -8.83
N VAL A 43 -0.12 13.34 -8.11
CA VAL A 43 -0.10 14.79 -7.78
C VAL A 43 0.01 15.65 -9.04
N ILE A 44 0.77 15.20 -10.05
CA ILE A 44 0.88 15.90 -11.34
C ILE A 44 -0.47 15.87 -12.08
N SER A 45 -1.13 14.70 -12.12
CA SER A 45 -2.44 14.55 -12.77
C SER A 45 -3.54 15.41 -12.13
N LEU A 46 -3.38 15.85 -10.88
CA LEU A 46 -4.31 16.78 -10.23
C LEU A 46 -4.14 18.24 -10.69
N LYS A 47 -3.01 18.60 -11.29
CA LYS A 47 -2.73 19.98 -11.72
C LYS A 47 -3.29 20.29 -13.10
N GLU A 48 -3.52 19.29 -13.93
CA GLU A 48 -4.05 19.43 -15.28
C GLU A 48 -5.42 18.77 -15.39
N ASP A 49 -6.46 19.58 -15.64
CA ASP A 49 -7.85 19.10 -15.75
C ASP A 49 -8.04 18.06 -16.87
N SER A 50 -7.17 18.08 -17.88
CA SER A 50 -7.15 17.12 -18.99
C SER A 50 -6.65 15.73 -18.59
N LEU A 51 -5.88 15.63 -17.49
CA LEU A 51 -5.26 14.39 -17.02
C LEU A 51 -6.01 13.74 -15.84
N ILE A 52 -7.19 14.24 -15.47
CA ILE A 52 -7.98 13.70 -14.34
C ILE A 52 -8.25 12.19 -14.51
N PHE A 53 -8.51 11.71 -15.73
CA PHE A 53 -8.70 10.29 -16.01
C PHE A 53 -7.43 9.46 -15.71
N ILE A 54 -6.24 10.00 -15.98
CA ILE A 54 -4.96 9.36 -15.68
C ILE A 54 -4.77 9.26 -14.16
N GLY A 55 -5.23 10.25 -13.39
CA GLY A 55 -5.25 10.20 -11.92
C GLY A 55 -6.03 8.99 -11.37
N ILE A 56 -7.18 8.66 -11.98
CA ILE A 56 -7.99 7.48 -11.61
C ILE A 56 -7.24 6.18 -11.93
N VAL A 57 -6.62 6.10 -13.12
CA VAL A 57 -5.83 4.93 -13.55
C VAL A 57 -4.64 4.70 -12.63
N ILE A 58 -3.93 5.77 -12.25
CA ILE A 58 -2.81 5.71 -11.30
C ILE A 58 -3.32 5.23 -9.93
N GLY A 59 -4.41 5.79 -9.42
CA GLY A 59 -5.02 5.37 -8.15
C GLY A 59 -5.40 3.89 -8.14
N PHE A 60 -5.98 3.38 -9.24
CA PHE A 60 -6.28 1.96 -9.39
C PHE A 60 -5.01 1.10 -9.44
N LEU A 61 -3.98 1.56 -10.15
CA LEU A 61 -2.70 0.87 -10.24
C LEU A 61 -2.01 0.75 -8.87
N LEU A 62 -2.10 1.78 -8.00
CA LEU A 62 -1.61 1.70 -6.61
C LEU A 62 -2.31 0.58 -5.83
N ILE A 63 -3.63 0.43 -5.99
CA ILE A 63 -4.41 -0.61 -5.30
C ILE A 63 -3.95 -2.01 -5.77
N VAL A 64 -3.83 -2.20 -7.08
CA VAL A 64 -3.38 -3.48 -7.66
C VAL A 64 -1.96 -3.82 -7.21
N LEU A 65 -1.04 -2.85 -7.25
CA LEU A 65 0.33 -3.05 -6.79
C LEU A 65 0.38 -3.39 -5.30
N SER A 66 -0.39 -2.68 -4.47
CA SER A 66 -0.51 -3.00 -3.05
C SER A 66 -0.92 -4.46 -2.82
N PHE A 67 -1.90 -4.95 -3.59
CA PHE A 67 -2.35 -6.34 -3.51
C PHE A 67 -1.29 -7.35 -3.98
N VAL A 68 -0.61 -7.09 -5.09
CA VAL A 68 0.44 -7.96 -5.64
C VAL A 68 1.62 -8.05 -4.66
N PHE A 69 2.10 -6.92 -4.16
CA PHE A 69 3.20 -6.87 -3.20
C PHE A 69 2.82 -7.51 -1.87
N TRP A 70 1.58 -7.34 -1.41
CA TRP A 70 1.08 -8.04 -0.23
C TRP A 70 1.17 -9.56 -0.39
N LYS A 71 0.72 -10.11 -1.52
CA LYS A 71 0.77 -11.56 -1.77
C LYS A 71 2.21 -12.08 -1.89
N LEU A 72 3.12 -11.26 -2.42
CA LEU A 72 4.54 -11.59 -2.52
C LEU A 72 5.22 -11.64 -1.12
N ASP A 73 4.92 -10.68 -0.24
CA ASP A 73 5.45 -10.65 1.13
C ASP A 73 4.95 -11.85 1.95
N VAL A 74 3.68 -12.22 1.81
CA VAL A 74 3.10 -13.40 2.49
C VAL A 74 3.85 -14.68 2.11
N ARG A 75 4.18 -14.85 0.83
CA ARG A 75 4.94 -16.02 0.36
C ARG A 75 6.37 -16.04 0.91
N ASN A 76 7.06 -14.91 0.87
CA ASN A 76 8.42 -14.79 1.42
C ASN A 76 8.44 -15.09 2.93
N LYS A 77 7.43 -14.62 3.67
CA LYS A 77 7.27 -14.95 5.09
C LYS A 77 7.17 -16.45 5.33
N GLN A 78 6.41 -17.17 4.51
CA GLN A 78 6.24 -18.60 4.67
C GLN A 78 7.54 -19.37 4.41
N LEU A 79 8.33 -18.94 3.41
CA LEU A 79 9.65 -19.51 3.12
C LEU A 79 10.64 -19.30 4.28
N ILE A 80 10.66 -18.08 4.85
CA ILE A 80 11.48 -17.77 6.03
C ILE A 80 11.09 -18.67 7.21
N LYS A 81 9.80 -18.87 7.46
CA LYS A 81 9.32 -19.76 8.54
C LYS A 81 9.71 -21.21 8.31
N ASN A 82 9.67 -21.68 7.07
CA ASN A 82 10.11 -23.05 6.74
C ASN A 82 11.62 -23.20 6.99
N ALA A 83 12.42 -22.20 6.64
CA ALA A 83 13.85 -22.17 6.91
C ALA A 83 14.15 -22.17 8.42
N GLU A 84 13.43 -21.32 9.16
CA GLU A 84 13.50 -21.24 10.62
C GLU A 84 13.15 -22.58 11.28
N GLN A 85 12.10 -23.26 10.81
CA GLN A 85 11.71 -24.57 11.32
C GLN A 85 12.78 -25.63 11.03
N ALA A 86 13.39 -25.62 9.83
CA ALA A 86 14.48 -26.53 9.50
C ALA A 86 15.72 -26.28 10.38
N LEU A 87 16.07 -25.02 10.63
CA LEU A 87 17.15 -24.63 11.54
C LEU A 87 16.88 -25.09 12.98
N LYS A 88 15.64 -24.95 13.49
CA LYS A 88 15.25 -25.47 14.82
C LYS A 88 15.43 -26.99 14.92
N THR A 89 15.01 -27.74 13.90
CA THR A 89 15.19 -29.21 13.88
C THR A 89 16.67 -29.60 13.93
N ILE A 90 17.53 -28.88 13.18
CA ILE A 90 18.99 -29.11 13.20
C ILE A 90 19.58 -28.74 14.57
N GLU A 91 19.15 -27.63 15.19
CA GLU A 91 19.59 -27.24 16.53
C GLU A 91 19.18 -28.29 17.59
N ASP A 92 18.01 -28.91 17.45
CA ASP A 92 17.52 -29.94 18.36
C ASP A 92 18.27 -31.27 18.22
N GLU A 93 18.68 -31.64 17.00
CA GLU A 93 19.48 -32.85 16.75
C GLU A 93 20.95 -32.69 17.17
N VAL A 94 21.52 -31.49 17.00
CA VAL A 94 22.96 -31.23 17.22
C VAL A 94 23.27 -30.87 18.68
N ILE A 95 22.34 -30.28 19.41
CA ILE A 95 22.53 -29.83 20.80
C ILE A 95 21.69 -30.74 21.71
N SER A 96 22.34 -31.73 22.34
CA SER A 96 21.71 -32.62 23.32
C SER A 96 21.00 -31.83 24.43
N GLU A 97 19.78 -32.26 24.76
CA GLU A 97 19.01 -31.79 25.92
C GLU A 97 19.88 -31.85 27.19
N ASN A 98 20.10 -30.70 27.82
CA ASN A 98 20.49 -30.66 29.22
C ASN A 98 19.23 -30.43 30.07
N ASN A 99 19.15 -31.24 31.14
CA ASN A 99 18.03 -31.48 32.07
C ASN A 99 17.55 -30.27 32.91
N GLU A 100 17.38 -29.05 32.37
CA GLU A 100 17.04 -27.90 33.23
C GLU A 100 15.95 -26.95 32.70
N GLY A 101 15.15 -27.35 31.70
CA GLY A 101 13.95 -26.59 31.33
C GLY A 101 14.21 -25.17 30.77
N VAL A 102 15.46 -24.86 30.45
CA VAL A 102 15.88 -23.61 29.78
C VAL A 102 16.70 -23.99 28.54
N PRO A 103 16.30 -23.58 27.32
CA PRO A 103 17.11 -23.84 26.13
C PRO A 103 18.47 -23.14 26.24
N HIS A 104 19.56 -23.83 25.89
CA HIS A 104 20.91 -23.29 25.86
C HIS A 104 21.00 -22.02 25.00
N ASN A 105 21.85 -21.06 25.37
CA ASN A 105 22.09 -19.82 24.61
C ASN A 105 22.55 -20.05 23.15
N PHE A 106 23.01 -21.26 22.82
CA PHE A 106 23.40 -21.66 21.47
C PHE A 106 22.22 -22.11 20.58
N LYS A 107 21.02 -22.34 21.14
CA LYS A 107 19.77 -22.54 20.37
C LYS A 107 19.12 -21.18 20.14
N LEU A 108 19.65 -20.42 19.18
CA LEU A 108 19.30 -19.02 18.96
C LEU A 108 17.78 -18.87 18.68
N PHE A 109 17.21 -19.79 17.90
CA PHE A 109 15.81 -19.74 17.51
C PHE A 109 14.84 -20.20 18.62
N HIS A 110 15.25 -21.15 19.48
CA HIS A 110 14.45 -21.54 20.65
C HIS A 110 14.47 -20.49 21.76
N TYR A 111 15.61 -19.81 21.95
CA TYR A 111 15.74 -18.70 22.88
C TYR A 111 14.86 -17.51 22.48
N ASP A 112 14.86 -17.16 21.19
CA ASP A 112 13.99 -16.11 20.64
C ASP A 112 12.50 -16.45 20.80
N ASP A 113 12.09 -17.68 20.47
CA ASP A 113 10.70 -18.11 20.65
C ASP A 113 10.27 -18.11 22.13
N PHE A 114 11.15 -18.51 23.05
CA PHE A 114 10.88 -18.49 24.49
C PHE A 114 10.74 -17.05 25.01
N ASN A 115 11.61 -16.13 24.60
CA ASN A 115 11.49 -14.72 24.94
C ASN A 115 10.20 -14.09 24.38
N VAL A 116 9.84 -14.39 23.12
CA VAL A 116 8.60 -13.91 22.50
C VAL A 116 7.36 -14.45 23.24
N GLN A 117 7.38 -15.71 23.68
CA GLN A 117 6.29 -16.30 24.47
C GLN A 117 6.18 -15.72 25.89
N LYS A 118 7.32 -15.50 26.56
CA LYS A 118 7.40 -14.88 27.89
C LYS A 118 6.87 -13.44 27.87
N GLU A 119 7.24 -12.66 26.86
CA GLU A 119 6.73 -11.31 26.67
C GLU A 119 5.24 -11.30 26.27
N ARG A 120 4.77 -12.28 25.48
CA ARG A 120 3.32 -12.47 25.20
C ARG A 120 2.48 -12.73 26.45
N GLN A 121 2.99 -13.48 27.43
CA GLN A 121 2.27 -13.71 28.68
C GLN A 121 2.20 -12.45 29.55
N LYS A 122 3.27 -11.65 29.60
CA LYS A 122 3.29 -10.34 30.29
C LYS A 122 2.36 -9.31 29.65
N THR A 123 2.29 -9.29 28.33
CA THR A 123 1.54 -8.28 27.54
C THR A 123 0.06 -8.59 27.38
N ARG A 124 -0.46 -9.70 27.94
CA ARG A 124 -1.87 -10.11 27.89
C ARG A 124 -2.85 -9.08 28.49
N LYS A 125 -2.38 -8.09 29.26
CA LYS A 125 -3.22 -7.07 29.89
C LYS A 125 -3.49 -5.82 29.05
N LEU A 126 -2.78 -5.59 27.92
CA LEU A 126 -2.98 -4.40 27.10
C LEU A 126 -3.09 -4.74 25.60
N PRO A 127 -4.18 -4.38 24.90
CA PRO A 127 -4.33 -4.66 23.47
C PRO A 127 -3.28 -3.96 22.59
N TRP A 128 -2.64 -2.91 23.12
CA TRP A 128 -1.62 -2.12 22.43
C TRP A 128 -0.19 -2.71 22.56
N ASN A 129 0.03 -3.63 23.51
CA ASN A 129 1.33 -4.29 23.70
C ASN A 129 1.39 -5.68 23.05
N LYS A 130 0.39 -6.05 22.26
CA LYS A 130 0.46 -7.24 21.43
C LYS A 130 1.64 -7.03 20.49
N HIS A 131 2.71 -7.82 20.62
CA HIS A 131 3.87 -7.77 19.73
C HIS A 131 3.37 -7.68 18.29
N PHE A 132 3.48 -6.50 17.70
CA PHE A 132 3.13 -6.26 16.33
C PHE A 132 4.15 -7.06 15.53
N SER A 133 3.77 -8.28 15.14
CA SER A 133 4.56 -9.07 14.21
C SER A 133 4.77 -8.18 13.00
N TYR A 134 6.02 -8.03 12.58
CA TYR A 134 6.45 -7.17 11.48
C TYR A 134 5.52 -7.29 10.25
N SER A 135 4.97 -8.49 10.01
CA SER A 135 3.98 -8.74 8.94
C SER A 135 2.63 -8.05 9.10
N ASN A 136 2.13 -7.82 10.31
CA ASN A 136 0.85 -7.13 10.52
C ASN A 136 0.99 -5.63 10.21
N CYS A 137 2.12 -5.02 10.56
CA CYS A 137 2.42 -3.62 10.20
C CYS A 137 2.42 -3.43 8.68
N PHE A 138 3.03 -4.37 7.96
CA PHE A 138 3.05 -4.37 6.50
C PHE A 138 1.66 -4.51 5.87
N ASN A 139 0.84 -5.47 6.35
CA ASN A 139 -0.54 -5.62 5.86
C ASN A 139 -1.38 -4.36 6.11
N ILE A 140 -1.19 -3.71 7.25
CA ILE A 140 -1.83 -2.43 7.56
C ILE A 140 -1.35 -1.35 6.59
N MET A 141 -0.05 -1.28 6.31
CA MET A 141 0.50 -0.30 5.36
C MET A 141 -0.09 -0.46 3.96
N PHE A 142 -0.17 -1.69 3.45
CA PHE A 142 -0.84 -1.97 2.17
C PHE A 142 -2.32 -1.57 2.18
N GLY A 143 -3.02 -1.81 3.29
CA GLY A 143 -4.40 -1.37 3.50
C GLY A 143 -4.56 0.15 3.50
N VAL A 144 -3.62 0.88 4.13
CA VAL A 144 -3.59 2.35 4.13
C VAL A 144 -3.39 2.89 2.72
N PHE A 145 -2.46 2.34 1.94
CA PHE A 145 -2.27 2.77 0.55
C PHE A 145 -3.48 2.45 -0.35
N ALA A 146 -4.16 1.31 -0.12
CA ALA A 146 -5.40 1.00 -0.83
C ALA A 146 -6.54 1.98 -0.48
N LEU A 147 -6.66 2.34 0.81
CA LEU A 147 -7.60 3.37 1.27
C LEU A 147 -7.27 4.74 0.69
N LEU A 148 -5.99 5.14 0.68
CA LEU A 148 -5.54 6.38 0.06
C LEU A 148 -5.87 6.41 -1.44
N GLY A 149 -5.68 5.29 -2.15
CA GLY A 149 -6.07 5.15 -3.57
C GLY A 149 -7.58 5.32 -3.78
N LEU A 150 -8.40 4.69 -2.93
CA LEU A 150 -9.86 4.87 -2.98
C LEU A 150 -10.28 6.31 -2.67
N MET A 151 -9.70 6.92 -1.64
CA MET A 151 -9.98 8.31 -1.27
C MET A 151 -9.58 9.28 -2.37
N ALA A 152 -8.45 9.02 -3.05
CA ALA A 152 -7.99 9.75 -4.22
C ALA A 152 -8.99 9.65 -5.41
N ILE A 153 -9.47 8.45 -5.72
CA ILE A 153 -10.48 8.24 -6.77
C ILE A 153 -11.79 8.96 -6.41
N LEU A 154 -12.25 8.85 -5.16
CA LEU A 154 -13.47 9.53 -4.71
C LEU A 154 -13.31 11.06 -4.76
N TRP A 155 -12.14 11.58 -4.38
CA TRP A 155 -11.81 13.01 -4.43
C TRP A 155 -11.80 13.54 -5.87
N THR A 156 -11.11 12.86 -6.77
CA THR A 156 -11.05 13.22 -8.20
C THR A 156 -12.43 13.14 -8.86
N ALA A 157 -13.21 12.10 -8.58
CA ALA A 157 -14.58 11.98 -9.09
C ALA A 157 -15.50 13.10 -8.57
N ARG A 158 -15.39 13.46 -7.27
CA ARG A 158 -16.11 14.61 -6.70
C ARG A 158 -15.71 15.91 -7.38
N CYS A 159 -14.41 16.11 -7.62
CA CYS A 159 -13.88 17.30 -8.29
C CYS A 159 -14.39 17.42 -9.74
N LEU A 160 -14.39 16.30 -10.49
CA LEU A 160 -14.91 16.22 -11.86
C LEU A 160 -16.41 16.57 -11.92
N ILE A 161 -17.23 16.08 -10.98
CA ILE A 161 -18.67 16.39 -10.93
C ILE A 161 -18.90 17.89 -10.68
N ILE A 162 -18.13 18.50 -9.78
CA ILE A 162 -18.22 19.94 -9.50
C ILE A 162 -17.77 20.76 -10.71
N HIS A 163 -16.70 20.34 -11.39
CA HIS A 163 -16.19 21.01 -12.58
C HIS A 163 -17.17 20.92 -13.77
N ASN A 164 -17.73 19.74 -14.06
CA ASN A 164 -18.77 19.56 -15.09
C ASN A 164 -20.04 20.39 -14.81
N GLY A 165 -20.42 20.53 -13.54
CA GLY A 165 -21.53 21.41 -13.13
C GLY A 165 -21.22 22.91 -13.30
N LYS A 166 -19.94 23.30 -13.34
CA LYS A 166 -19.50 24.69 -13.55
C LYS A 166 -19.37 25.03 -15.04
N SER A 167 -18.90 24.09 -15.87
CA SER A 167 -18.81 24.25 -17.33
C SER A 167 -20.19 24.43 -17.98
N THR A 168 -21.16 23.59 -17.62
CA THR A 168 -22.55 23.69 -18.12
C THR A 168 -23.23 25.01 -17.74
N LYS A 169 -22.93 25.59 -16.57
CA LYS A 169 -23.43 26.91 -16.18
C LYS A 169 -22.83 28.06 -16.99
N MET A 170 -21.61 27.92 -17.49
CA MET A 170 -20.95 28.96 -18.29
C MET A 170 -21.50 28.98 -19.72
N ASP A 171 -21.75 27.81 -20.29
CA ASP A 171 -22.34 27.64 -21.63
C ASP A 171 -23.82 28.08 -21.67
N LEU A 172 -24.62 27.74 -20.65
CA LEU A 172 -26.01 28.22 -20.56
C LEU A 172 -26.11 29.74 -20.37
N LYS A 173 -25.14 30.35 -19.68
CA LYS A 173 -25.14 31.80 -19.45
C LYS A 173 -24.76 32.56 -20.72
N SER A 174 -23.84 32.06 -21.53
CA SER A 174 -23.46 32.69 -22.80
C SER A 174 -24.59 32.61 -23.84
N GLU A 175 -25.29 31.48 -23.95
CA GLU A 175 -26.45 31.35 -24.86
C GLU A 175 -27.63 32.27 -24.47
N CYS A 176 -27.95 32.39 -23.17
CA CYS A 176 -29.01 33.30 -22.71
C CYS A 176 -28.67 34.78 -22.94
N VAL A 177 -27.40 35.18 -22.78
CA VAL A 177 -26.96 36.56 -23.03
C VAL A 177 -27.07 36.91 -24.53
N LEU A 178 -26.68 35.99 -25.42
CA LEU A 178 -26.83 36.19 -26.86
C LEU A 178 -28.31 36.29 -27.29
N LYS A 179 -29.18 35.45 -26.73
CA LYS A 179 -30.62 35.48 -27.04
C LYS A 179 -31.29 36.77 -26.55
N ASN A 180 -30.90 37.28 -25.39
CA ASN A 180 -31.46 38.51 -24.83
C ASN A 180 -31.04 39.77 -25.61
N ASN A 181 -29.78 39.82 -26.07
CA ASN A 181 -29.29 40.94 -26.89
C ASN A 181 -30.00 41.02 -28.24
N ASN A 182 -30.19 39.88 -28.92
CA ASN A 182 -30.89 39.84 -30.21
C ASN A 182 -32.37 40.26 -30.08
N HIS A 183 -33.05 39.87 -29.00
CA HIS A 183 -34.45 40.27 -28.76
C HIS A 183 -34.57 41.79 -28.52
N THR A 184 -33.60 42.39 -27.83
CA THR A 184 -33.59 43.83 -27.53
C THR A 184 -33.33 44.69 -28.77
N GLU A 185 -32.52 44.22 -29.73
CA GLU A 185 -32.32 44.92 -31.00
C GLU A 185 -33.57 44.88 -31.89
N ILE A 186 -34.29 43.76 -31.92
CA ILE A 186 -35.52 43.62 -32.72
C ILE A 186 -36.62 44.57 -32.21
N GLU A 187 -36.80 44.71 -30.88
CA GLU A 187 -37.80 45.65 -30.34
C GLU A 187 -37.45 47.12 -30.63
N LYS A 188 -36.16 47.48 -30.61
CA LYS A 188 -35.72 48.83 -31.00
C LYS A 188 -35.99 49.11 -32.48
N PHE A 189 -35.82 48.12 -33.35
CA PHE A 189 -36.09 48.26 -34.78
C PHE A 189 -37.59 48.46 -35.05
N ILE A 190 -38.45 47.66 -34.42
CA ILE A 190 -39.91 47.76 -34.56
C ILE A 190 -40.43 49.10 -33.99
N SER A 191 -39.94 49.52 -32.82
CA SER A 191 -40.35 50.78 -32.20
C SER A 191 -39.87 52.02 -32.98
N GLY A 192 -38.69 51.94 -33.60
CA GLY A 192 -38.13 53.00 -34.44
C GLY A 192 -38.90 53.23 -35.75
N ASP A 193 -39.47 52.18 -36.34
CA ASP A 193 -40.28 52.29 -37.56
C ASP A 193 -41.72 52.75 -37.29
N ILE A 194 -42.29 52.46 -36.11
CA ILE A 194 -43.62 52.94 -35.73
C ILE A 194 -43.63 54.46 -35.49
N LYS A 195 -42.51 55.05 -35.09
CA LYS A 195 -42.41 56.51 -34.83
C LYS A 195 -42.16 57.35 -36.09
N ARG A 196 -42.02 56.73 -37.27
CA ARG A 196 -41.74 57.39 -38.56
C ARG A 196 -42.91 57.41 -39.54
N LYS A 197 -44.11 57.00 -39.11
CA LYS A 197 -45.39 57.21 -39.81
C LYS A 197 -46.27 58.16 -39.01
#